data_AF-A0A9W7FCC8-F1
#
_entry.id   AF-A0A9W7FCC8-F1
#
_cell.length_a   1.000
_cell.length_b   1.000
_cell.length_c   1.000
_cell.angle_alpha   90.00
_cell.angle_beta   90.00
_cell.angle_gamma   90.00
#
_symmetry.space_group_name_H-M   'P 1'
#
loop_
_entity.id
_entity.type
_entity.pdbx_description
1 polymer ?
#
loop_
_entity_poly.entity_id
_entity_poly.type
_entity_poly.pdbx_seq_one_letter_code
_entity_poly.pdbx_strand_id
1 'polypeptide(L)'
;MLARSSSFWIKTAALRPHRLSYRTFSVSKDSNIPPSDIPPTNKDRIDLLHNFLATRHKLDPELLNEANCEDVGESALKAYRTYISPSTKKLEISHLVDRHRASRSQVLRNSDAPSSASNITKNPLVVVLVDVRSSSNVGQILRTADAVAAEKIVCVGITPTPDGLGGNKVRKVSLGSEMFVDVVRCETWDDAMGELEGYWKVGLETVEGAVGLWDAELSGDEEGGLGRGTAIVLGNEVTGITPRVLGDVDEVVEIPMEGGKNSLNVAAAGAVVAYEVLRRTKLLRR
;
A
#
# COMPACT_ATOMS: atom_id res chain seq x y z
N MET A 1 -1.37 -21.52 -67.49
CA MET A 1 -0.58 -22.01 -66.34
C MET A 1 -1.12 -21.31 -65.10
N LEU A 2 -1.76 -21.98 -64.14
CA LEU A 2 -1.19 -22.94 -63.15
C LEU A 2 -0.11 -22.24 -62.29
N ALA A 3 -0.13 -22.21 -60.95
CA ALA A 3 -1.00 -22.84 -59.92
C ALA A 3 -1.01 -21.95 -58.64
N ARG A 4 -2.10 -21.80 -57.88
CA ARG A 4 -2.48 -22.57 -56.65
C ARG A 4 -1.37 -22.88 -55.63
N SER A 5 -1.48 -22.28 -54.44
CA SER A 5 -1.49 -22.87 -53.06
C SER A 5 -0.93 -21.85 -52.04
N SER A 6 -1.50 -21.51 -50.87
CA SER A 6 -2.40 -22.11 -49.85
C SER A 6 -1.69 -22.81 -48.67
N SER A 7 -2.17 -22.49 -47.45
CA SER A 7 -1.82 -23.09 -46.13
C SER A 7 -0.53 -22.53 -45.49
N PHE A 8 -0.54 -21.74 -44.40
CA PHE A 8 -0.99 -22.01 -43.01
C PHE A 8 -0.26 -23.19 -42.36
N TRP A 9 0.49 -22.94 -41.27
CA TRP A 9 0.40 -23.65 -39.97
C TRP A 9 1.19 -22.91 -38.87
N ILE A 10 0.66 -22.99 -37.65
CA ILE A 10 1.14 -22.34 -36.42
C ILE A 10 2.16 -23.24 -35.70
N LYS A 11 3.21 -22.69 -35.07
CA LYS A 11 3.66 -23.10 -33.71
C LYS A 11 4.78 -22.25 -33.07
N THR A 12 4.40 -21.60 -31.97
CA THR A 12 5.08 -21.53 -30.65
C THR A 12 6.60 -21.31 -30.55
N ALA A 13 6.93 -20.21 -29.87
CA ALA A 13 7.87 -20.11 -28.74
C ALA A 13 9.33 -20.61 -28.88
N ALA A 14 10.28 -19.67 -28.82
CA ALA A 14 11.41 -19.74 -27.88
C ALA A 14 12.10 -18.38 -27.73
N LEU A 15 12.52 -18.05 -26.51
CA LEU A 15 13.47 -16.98 -26.23
C LEU A 15 14.80 -17.26 -26.93
N ARG A 16 15.38 -16.24 -27.59
CA ARG A 16 16.84 -16.13 -27.75
C ARG A 16 17.27 -14.68 -27.48
N PRO A 17 17.83 -14.35 -26.31
CA PRO A 17 18.60 -13.14 -26.18
C PRO A 17 19.84 -13.27 -27.07
N HIS A 18 20.12 -12.27 -27.90
CA HIS A 18 21.36 -12.25 -28.66
C HIS A 18 22.54 -12.20 -27.67
N ARG A 19 23.34 -13.27 -27.65
CA ARG A 19 24.70 -13.23 -27.06
C ARG A 19 25.50 -12.17 -27.81
N LEU A 20 25.71 -11.01 -27.20
CA LEU A 20 26.84 -10.17 -27.54
C LEU A 20 28.09 -10.82 -26.95
N SER A 21 28.79 -11.57 -27.79
CA SER A 21 30.15 -12.05 -27.47
C SER A 21 31.09 -10.86 -27.52
N TYR A 22 31.59 -10.42 -26.36
CA TYR A 22 32.64 -9.41 -26.30
C TYR A 22 33.95 -10.03 -26.83
N ARG A 23 34.37 -9.63 -28.03
CA ARG A 23 35.77 -9.80 -28.46
C ARG A 23 36.64 -8.83 -27.67
N THR A 24 37.70 -9.34 -27.06
CA THR A 24 38.78 -8.50 -26.54
C THR A 24 39.56 -7.91 -27.71
N PHE A 25 39.61 -6.58 -27.79
CA PHE A 25 40.45 -5.86 -28.75
C PHE A 25 41.70 -5.32 -28.05
N SER A 26 42.87 -5.76 -28.49
CA SER A 26 44.14 -5.06 -28.24
C SER A 26 44.26 -3.93 -29.27
N VAL A 27 44.21 -2.67 -28.82
CA VAL A 27 44.19 -1.51 -29.72
C VAL A 27 45.60 -1.14 -30.18
N SER A 28 45.90 -1.38 -31.45
CA SER A 28 46.98 -0.70 -32.20
C SER A 28 46.37 0.36 -33.14
N LYS A 29 47.16 1.39 -33.47
CA LYS A 29 46.68 2.77 -33.66
C LYS A 29 45.81 3.11 -34.88
N ASP A 30 45.63 2.22 -35.85
CA ASP A 30 44.97 2.56 -37.13
C ASP A 30 43.69 1.73 -37.37
N SER A 31 42.55 2.23 -36.88
CA SER A 31 41.22 1.89 -37.44
C SER A 31 40.16 2.86 -36.93
N ASN A 32 39.35 3.38 -37.86
CA ASN A 32 38.38 4.44 -37.60
C ASN A 32 37.06 3.84 -37.08
N ILE A 33 37.03 3.46 -35.80
CA ILE A 33 35.83 2.97 -35.11
C ILE A 33 34.92 4.18 -34.80
N PRO A 34 33.62 4.16 -35.16
CA PRO A 34 32.71 5.24 -34.80
C PRO A 34 32.59 5.35 -33.25
N PRO A 35 32.57 6.57 -32.66
CA PRO A 35 32.70 6.75 -31.22
C PRO A 35 31.64 6.07 -30.33
N SER A 36 30.51 5.64 -30.90
CA SER A 36 29.39 5.00 -30.19
C SER A 36 29.66 3.56 -29.74
N ASP A 37 30.61 2.88 -30.38
CA ASP A 37 30.71 1.40 -30.31
C ASP A 37 31.88 0.91 -29.44
N ILE A 38 32.55 1.82 -28.73
CA ILE A 38 33.62 1.49 -27.77
C ILE A 38 32.98 1.16 -26.41
N PRO A 39 33.19 -0.05 -25.83
CA PRO A 39 32.59 -0.41 -24.55
C PRO A 39 33.22 0.40 -23.39
N PRO A 40 32.42 0.99 -22.49
CA PRO A 40 32.91 1.84 -21.41
C PRO A 40 33.74 1.05 -20.39
N THR A 41 34.82 1.68 -19.91
CA THR A 41 35.75 1.11 -18.92
C THR A 41 35.10 1.01 -17.54
N ASN A 42 35.73 0.29 -16.59
CA ASN A 42 35.21 0.22 -15.21
C ASN A 42 35.11 1.59 -14.55
N LYS A 43 36.02 2.53 -14.88
CA LYS A 43 35.96 3.91 -14.39
C LYS A 43 34.72 4.63 -14.92
N ASP A 44 34.49 4.59 -16.23
CA ASP A 44 33.33 5.22 -16.87
C ASP A 44 31.99 4.63 -16.36
N ARG A 45 31.98 3.35 -15.98
CA ARG A 45 30.80 2.68 -15.40
C ARG A 45 30.53 3.10 -13.96
N ILE A 46 31.58 3.29 -13.15
CA ILE A 46 31.46 3.85 -11.80
C ILE A 46 31.02 5.31 -11.89
N ASP A 47 31.61 6.10 -12.79
CA ASP A 47 31.21 7.49 -13.03
C ASP A 47 29.76 7.60 -13.54
N LEU A 48 29.27 6.66 -14.34
CA LEU A 48 27.86 6.56 -14.75
C LEU A 48 26.93 6.10 -13.61
N LEU A 49 27.38 5.22 -12.71
CA LEU A 49 26.59 4.80 -11.54
C LEU A 49 26.56 5.88 -10.46
N HIS A 50 27.68 6.57 -10.21
CA HIS A 50 27.74 7.78 -9.41
C HIS A 50 26.88 8.85 -10.06
N ASN A 51 26.94 9.09 -11.36
CA ASN A 51 26.00 10.00 -12.02
C ASN A 51 24.56 9.50 -12.00
N PHE A 52 24.25 8.20 -11.96
CA PHE A 52 22.86 7.75 -11.84
C PHE A 52 22.35 7.82 -10.41
N LEU A 53 23.16 7.51 -9.41
CA LEU A 53 22.80 7.70 -8.01
C LEU A 53 22.81 9.20 -7.67
N ALA A 54 23.62 10.03 -8.34
CA ALA A 54 23.62 11.50 -8.28
C ALA A 54 22.63 12.20 -9.25
N THR A 55 22.03 11.49 -10.22
CA THR A 55 21.04 12.00 -11.22
C THR A 55 19.73 11.19 -11.22
N ARG A 56 19.55 10.29 -10.25
CA ARG A 56 18.28 9.66 -9.90
C ARG A 56 18.02 9.61 -8.39
N HIS A 57 19.05 9.40 -7.56
CA HIS A 57 18.96 9.28 -6.09
C HIS A 57 19.79 10.28 -5.21
N LYS A 58 20.27 11.41 -5.78
CA LYS A 58 21.27 12.44 -5.36
C LYS A 58 22.12 12.20 -4.16
N LEU A 59 22.55 10.96 -3.99
CA LEU A 59 23.56 10.69 -3.01
C LEU A 59 24.70 11.69 -3.21
N ASP A 60 25.00 12.37 -2.10
CA ASP A 60 25.92 13.48 -2.05
C ASP A 60 27.25 13.01 -2.67
N PRO A 61 27.80 13.68 -3.70
CA PRO A 61 28.96 13.16 -4.42
C PRO A 61 30.14 12.79 -3.52
N GLU A 62 30.32 13.49 -2.39
CA GLU A 62 31.37 13.16 -1.42
C GLU A 62 31.09 11.84 -0.67
N LEU A 63 29.83 11.56 -0.28
CA LEU A 63 29.44 10.30 0.36
C LEU A 63 29.24 9.12 -0.62
N LEU A 64 29.22 9.37 -1.93
CA LEU A 64 29.41 8.32 -2.94
C LEU A 64 30.90 7.96 -3.09
N ASN A 65 31.81 8.93 -2.96
CA ASN A 65 33.25 8.68 -3.06
C ASN A 65 33.84 7.98 -1.81
N GLU A 66 33.23 8.11 -0.63
CA GLU A 66 33.60 7.33 0.56
C GLU A 66 33.16 5.86 0.50
N ALA A 67 32.16 5.53 -0.33
CA ALA A 67 31.58 4.19 -0.42
C ALA A 67 32.13 3.44 -1.65
N ASN A 68 33.16 2.61 -1.44
CA ASN A 68 33.75 1.79 -2.50
C ASN A 68 32.69 0.95 -3.24
N CYS A 69 32.48 1.24 -4.53
CA CYS A 69 31.38 0.69 -5.33
C CYS A 69 31.47 -0.81 -5.69
N GLU A 70 32.47 -1.54 -5.18
CA GLU A 70 32.68 -2.96 -5.54
C GLU A 70 31.63 -3.91 -4.91
N ASP A 71 30.96 -3.50 -3.81
CA ASP A 71 29.99 -4.33 -3.07
C ASP A 71 28.53 -4.24 -3.58
N VAL A 72 28.24 -3.50 -4.66
CA VAL A 72 26.86 -3.17 -5.05
C VAL A 72 26.24 -4.26 -5.96
N GLY A 73 25.68 -5.30 -5.34
CA GLY A 73 25.13 -6.49 -6.00
C GLY A 73 23.95 -6.30 -6.99
N GLU A 74 23.64 -7.37 -7.74
CA GLU A 74 22.80 -7.39 -8.95
C GLU A 74 21.42 -6.68 -8.86
N SER A 75 20.81 -6.64 -7.67
CA SER A 75 19.52 -5.98 -7.45
C SER A 75 19.56 -4.48 -7.79
N ALA A 76 20.68 -3.79 -7.55
CA ALA A 76 20.84 -2.38 -7.90
C ALA A 76 20.86 -2.16 -9.43
N LEU A 77 21.54 -3.05 -10.17
CA LEU A 77 21.60 -3.02 -11.64
C LEU A 77 20.23 -3.27 -12.28
N LYS A 78 19.35 -4.04 -11.63
CA LYS A 78 17.96 -4.26 -12.09
C LYS A 78 17.09 -3.02 -11.89
N ALA A 79 17.25 -2.31 -10.78
CA ALA A 79 16.58 -1.02 -10.55
C ALA A 79 17.03 0.06 -11.54
N TYR A 80 18.33 0.11 -11.86
CA TYR A 80 18.94 1.05 -12.81
C TYR A 80 18.24 1.06 -14.18
N ARG A 81 18.05 -0.13 -14.78
CA ARG A 81 17.50 -0.29 -16.14
C ARG A 81 16.06 0.20 -16.30
N THR A 82 15.25 0.13 -15.25
CA THR A 82 13.85 0.55 -15.29
C THR A 82 13.68 2.05 -15.09
N TYR A 83 14.70 2.73 -14.53
CA TYR A 83 14.52 4.09 -14.05
C TYR A 83 14.89 5.19 -15.07
N ILE A 84 16.06 5.20 -15.74
CA ILE A 84 16.48 6.38 -16.55
C ILE A 84 15.43 6.83 -17.57
N SER A 85 14.88 8.02 -17.32
CA SER A 85 14.24 8.91 -18.30
C SER A 85 14.88 10.30 -18.10
N PRO A 86 15.13 11.11 -19.14
CA PRO A 86 16.18 12.14 -19.10
C PRO A 86 15.90 13.40 -18.26
N SER A 87 14.79 13.47 -17.51
CA SER A 87 14.23 14.71 -16.96
C SER A 87 14.38 14.92 -15.44
N THR A 88 15.12 14.07 -14.75
CA THR A 88 15.23 14.09 -13.27
C THR A 88 16.09 15.31 -12.81
N LYS A 89 15.56 16.20 -11.95
CA LYS A 89 16.12 17.53 -11.57
C LYS A 89 17.09 17.52 -10.36
N LYS A 90 17.86 18.59 -10.11
CA LYS A 90 18.78 18.67 -8.93
C LYS A 90 18.09 18.75 -7.53
N LEU A 91 16.81 18.40 -7.36
CA LEU A 91 16.14 18.25 -6.04
C LEU A 91 15.70 16.81 -5.71
N GLU A 92 14.70 16.24 -6.41
CA GLU A 92 14.10 14.89 -6.20
C GLU A 92 15.10 13.83 -5.74
N ILE A 93 16.20 13.85 -6.48
CA ILE A 93 17.31 12.96 -6.44
C ILE A 93 17.82 12.98 -4.97
N SER A 94 17.99 14.14 -4.31
CA SER A 94 18.52 14.27 -2.93
C SER A 94 17.67 13.58 -1.87
N HIS A 95 16.36 13.64 -2.03
CA HIS A 95 15.45 12.97 -1.12
C HIS A 95 15.70 11.45 -1.08
N LEU A 96 16.44 10.89 -2.03
CA LEU A 96 16.82 9.49 -2.04
C LEU A 96 18.23 9.22 -1.44
N VAL A 97 19.12 10.23 -1.23
CA VAL A 97 20.21 10.11 -0.23
C VAL A 97 19.56 10.00 1.11
N ASP A 98 18.66 10.94 1.37
CA ASP A 98 18.20 11.18 2.72
C ASP A 98 17.31 9.99 3.11
N ARG A 99 16.56 9.43 2.16
CA ARG A 99 15.93 8.11 2.27
C ARG A 99 16.91 6.95 2.43
N HIS A 100 18.03 6.90 1.70
CA HIS A 100 19.01 5.81 1.84
C HIS A 100 19.70 5.84 3.21
N ARG A 101 20.22 7.01 3.63
CA ARG A 101 20.77 7.28 4.96
C ARG A 101 19.73 6.97 6.05
N ALA A 102 18.48 7.43 5.90
CA ALA A 102 17.39 7.10 6.81
C ALA A 102 17.11 5.59 6.88
N SER A 103 17.07 4.88 5.75
CA SER A 103 16.86 3.43 5.73
C SER A 103 17.99 2.61 6.38
N ARG A 104 19.17 3.22 6.58
CA ARG A 104 20.30 2.63 7.31
C ARG A 104 20.44 3.17 8.75
N SER A 105 19.61 4.12 9.15
CA SER A 105 19.61 4.67 10.51
C SER A 105 18.97 3.67 11.47
N GLN A 106 19.73 3.18 12.45
CA GLN A 106 19.23 2.27 13.50
C GLN A 106 18.13 2.89 14.38
N VAL A 107 17.88 4.20 14.26
CA VAL A 107 16.80 4.91 14.97
C VAL A 107 15.43 4.67 14.31
N LEU A 108 15.38 4.35 13.02
CA LEU A 108 14.14 4.27 12.24
C LEU A 108 13.64 2.82 12.11
N ARG A 109 12.51 2.52 12.77
CA ARG A 109 11.80 1.24 12.66
C ARG A 109 10.92 1.20 11.40
N ASN A 110 11.54 1.34 10.23
CA ASN A 110 10.86 1.48 8.94
C ASN A 110 10.94 0.21 8.06
N SER A 111 11.06 -0.96 8.70
CA SER A 111 11.16 -2.26 8.03
C SER A 111 10.06 -3.20 8.52
N ASP A 112 9.14 -3.55 7.63
CA ASP A 112 8.12 -4.57 7.88
C ASP A 112 8.83 -5.93 8.01
N ALA A 113 8.78 -6.55 9.18
CA ALA A 113 9.41 -7.85 9.43
C ALA A 113 8.51 -8.97 8.87
N PRO A 114 8.94 -9.76 7.86
CA PRO A 114 8.05 -10.74 7.20
C PRO A 114 7.60 -11.90 8.11
N SER A 115 8.21 -12.06 9.29
CA SER A 115 8.08 -13.25 10.14
C SER A 115 7.10 -13.11 11.32
N SER A 116 6.39 -11.99 11.46
CA SER A 116 5.52 -11.73 12.63
C SER A 116 4.03 -11.99 12.40
N ALA A 117 3.58 -12.21 11.16
CA ALA A 117 2.16 -12.30 10.79
C ALA A 117 1.34 -13.26 11.68
N SER A 118 1.88 -14.45 11.94
CA SER A 118 1.17 -15.54 12.63
C SER A 118 1.03 -15.38 14.14
N ASN A 119 1.63 -14.36 14.76
CA ASN A 119 1.66 -14.17 16.22
C ASN A 119 1.06 -12.82 16.67
N ILE A 120 0.44 -12.06 15.78
CA ILE A 120 -0.23 -10.80 16.14
C ILE A 120 -1.51 -11.14 16.91
N THR A 121 -1.59 -10.77 18.20
CA THR A 121 -2.85 -10.86 18.94
C THR A 121 -3.82 -9.84 18.36
N LYS A 122 -4.97 -10.31 17.90
CA LYS A 122 -6.04 -9.46 17.38
C LYS A 122 -6.76 -8.71 18.49
N ASN A 123 -7.16 -7.50 18.16
CA ASN A 123 -8.10 -6.71 18.94
C ASN A 123 -9.53 -7.08 18.49
N PRO A 124 -10.52 -7.16 19.41
CA PRO A 124 -11.93 -7.38 19.08
C PRO A 124 -12.53 -6.12 18.44
N LEU A 125 -12.05 -5.84 17.22
CA LEU A 125 -12.36 -4.68 16.40
C LEU A 125 -12.56 -5.17 14.97
N VAL A 126 -13.74 -4.90 14.43
CA VAL A 126 -14.14 -5.14 13.04
C VAL A 126 -14.32 -3.80 12.35
N VAL A 127 -13.89 -3.70 11.09
CA VAL A 127 -14.19 -2.54 10.24
C VAL A 127 -15.11 -2.96 9.11
N VAL A 128 -16.27 -2.34 9.00
CA VAL A 128 -17.33 -2.69 8.05
C VAL A 128 -17.45 -1.61 7.00
N LEU A 129 -17.37 -1.99 5.73
CA LEU A 129 -17.37 -1.09 4.58
C LEU A 129 -18.64 -1.32 3.77
N VAL A 130 -19.60 -0.40 3.89
CA VAL A 130 -20.90 -0.49 3.22
C VAL A 130 -20.88 0.35 1.95
N ASP A 131 -20.88 -0.33 0.80
CA ASP A 131 -20.84 0.26 -0.54
C ASP A 131 -19.72 1.30 -0.76
N VAL A 132 -18.57 1.16 -0.09
CA VAL A 132 -17.39 2.03 -0.25
C VAL A 132 -16.77 1.77 -1.63
N ARG A 133 -16.89 2.71 -2.56
CA ARG A 133 -16.56 2.44 -3.98
C ARG A 133 -15.07 2.56 -4.29
N SER A 134 -14.35 3.41 -3.57
CA SER A 134 -12.93 3.67 -3.88
C SER A 134 -12.05 2.54 -3.37
N SER A 135 -11.50 1.74 -4.30
CA SER A 135 -10.41 0.79 -3.99
C SER A 135 -9.19 1.46 -3.33
N SER A 136 -9.04 2.78 -3.46
CA SER A 136 -8.00 3.55 -2.77
C SER A 136 -8.35 3.80 -1.31
N ASN A 137 -9.63 4.00 -0.98
CA ASN A 137 -10.08 4.13 0.41
C ASN A 137 -10.00 2.77 1.09
N VAL A 138 -10.53 1.70 0.47
CA VAL A 138 -10.41 0.32 1.00
C VAL A 138 -8.95 -0.07 1.25
N GLY A 139 -8.04 0.20 0.30
CA GLY A 139 -6.62 -0.08 0.49
C GLY A 139 -5.95 0.72 1.63
N GLN A 140 -6.42 1.94 1.91
CA GLN A 140 -5.94 2.71 3.08
C GLN A 140 -6.53 2.15 4.38
N ILE A 141 -7.82 1.81 4.39
CA ILE A 141 -8.49 1.25 5.58
C ILE A 141 -7.91 -0.12 5.94
N LEU A 142 -7.51 -0.95 4.98
CA LEU A 142 -6.77 -2.18 5.22
C LEU A 142 -5.47 -1.96 6.01
N ARG A 143 -4.73 -0.87 5.71
CA ARG A 143 -3.51 -0.52 6.47
C ARG A 143 -3.81 -0.02 7.87
N THR A 144 -4.90 0.74 8.02
CA THR A 144 -5.40 1.14 9.33
C THR A 144 -5.76 -0.09 10.15
N ALA A 145 -6.55 -1.02 9.59
CA ALA A 145 -6.99 -2.25 10.24
C ALA A 145 -5.80 -3.13 10.69
N ASP A 146 -4.78 -3.26 9.83
CA ASP A 146 -3.53 -3.95 10.14
C ASP A 146 -2.76 -3.24 11.28
N ALA A 147 -2.58 -1.91 11.16
CA ALA A 147 -1.88 -1.10 12.16
C ALA A 147 -2.58 -1.04 13.55
N VAL A 148 -3.89 -1.26 13.61
CA VAL A 148 -4.65 -1.40 14.87
C VAL A 148 -4.88 -2.87 15.28
N ALA A 149 -4.28 -3.83 14.57
CA ALA A 149 -4.47 -5.26 14.76
C ALA A 149 -5.96 -5.69 14.81
N ALA A 150 -6.81 -5.06 14.00
CA ALA A 150 -8.21 -5.43 13.83
C ALA A 150 -8.33 -6.90 13.42
N GLU A 151 -9.39 -7.55 13.88
CA GLU A 151 -9.68 -8.95 13.61
C GLU A 151 -9.91 -9.16 12.11
N LYS A 152 -10.91 -8.47 11.55
CA LYS A 152 -11.34 -8.59 10.15
C LYS A 152 -11.88 -7.27 9.58
N ILE A 153 -11.91 -7.18 8.27
CA ILE A 153 -12.72 -6.21 7.51
C ILE A 153 -13.87 -6.94 6.85
N VAL A 154 -15.08 -6.40 6.98
CA VAL A 154 -16.28 -6.89 6.28
C VAL A 154 -16.62 -5.93 5.14
N CYS A 155 -16.42 -6.36 3.89
CA CYS A 155 -16.73 -5.59 2.69
C CYS A 155 -18.12 -5.96 2.17
N VAL A 156 -19.06 -5.02 2.24
CA VAL A 156 -20.46 -5.22 1.90
C VAL A 156 -20.79 -4.62 0.53
N GLY A 157 -21.61 -5.32 -0.25
CA GLY A 157 -22.20 -4.81 -1.49
C GLY A 157 -21.19 -4.56 -2.60
N ILE A 158 -21.18 -3.33 -3.14
CA ILE A 158 -20.29 -2.95 -4.25
C ILE A 158 -18.84 -2.68 -3.81
N THR A 159 -18.53 -2.81 -2.51
CA THR A 159 -17.19 -2.59 -1.97
C THR A 159 -16.16 -3.53 -2.63
N PRO A 160 -15.05 -3.00 -3.19
CA PRO A 160 -14.02 -3.80 -3.84
C PRO A 160 -13.14 -4.49 -2.79
N THR A 161 -12.90 -5.79 -2.96
CA THR A 161 -12.00 -6.59 -2.10
C THR A 161 -10.64 -6.82 -2.79
N PRO A 162 -9.58 -7.25 -2.06
CA PRO A 162 -8.29 -7.61 -2.67
C PRO A 162 -8.42 -8.61 -3.83
N ASP A 163 -9.29 -9.60 -3.71
CA ASP A 163 -9.47 -10.65 -4.73
C ASP A 163 -10.63 -10.40 -5.71
N GLY A 164 -11.37 -9.29 -5.52
CA GLY A 164 -12.48 -8.88 -6.37
C GLY A 164 -12.11 -7.88 -7.46
N LEU A 165 -13.15 -7.34 -8.11
CA LEU A 165 -13.02 -6.25 -9.07
C LEU A 165 -12.38 -5.02 -8.38
N GLY A 166 -11.35 -4.44 -8.98
CA GLY A 166 -10.58 -3.34 -8.37
C GLY A 166 -9.48 -3.79 -7.39
N GLY A 167 -9.40 -5.08 -7.06
CA GLY A 167 -8.46 -5.64 -6.10
C GLY A 167 -6.97 -5.35 -6.35
N ASN A 168 -6.56 -5.25 -7.63
CA ASN A 168 -5.20 -4.80 -7.98
C ASN A 168 -4.86 -3.39 -7.47
N LYS A 169 -5.85 -2.49 -7.38
CA LYS A 169 -5.69 -1.16 -6.81
C LYS A 169 -5.76 -1.21 -5.28
N VAL A 170 -6.58 -2.09 -4.70
CA VAL A 170 -6.61 -2.36 -3.25
C VAL A 170 -5.23 -2.78 -2.78
N ARG A 171 -4.70 -3.92 -3.26
CA ARG A 171 -3.37 -4.46 -2.94
C ARG A 171 -2.23 -3.45 -3.11
N LYS A 172 -2.26 -2.68 -4.21
CA LYS A 172 -1.26 -1.65 -4.49
C LYS A 172 -1.24 -0.52 -3.45
N VAL A 173 -2.38 -0.22 -2.82
CA VAL A 173 -2.50 0.84 -1.81
C VAL A 173 -2.30 0.28 -0.40
N SER A 174 -2.74 -0.95 -0.13
CA SER A 174 -2.56 -1.64 1.16
C SER A 174 -1.14 -2.13 1.41
N LEU A 175 -0.30 -2.28 0.37
CA LEU A 175 1.11 -2.68 0.48
C LEU A 175 1.35 -4.00 1.24
N GLY A 176 0.40 -4.95 1.18
CA GLY A 176 0.53 -6.25 1.83
C GLY A 176 -0.23 -6.38 3.15
N SER A 177 -0.80 -5.31 3.71
CA SER A 177 -1.67 -5.38 4.90
C SER A 177 -2.87 -6.33 4.72
N GLU A 178 -3.29 -6.60 3.49
CA GLU A 178 -4.31 -7.61 3.15
C GLU A 178 -3.90 -9.06 3.47
N MET A 179 -2.62 -9.32 3.79
CA MET A 179 -2.13 -10.63 4.24
C MET A 179 -2.19 -10.81 5.76
N PHE A 180 -2.50 -9.74 6.50
CA PHE A 180 -2.47 -9.69 7.96
C PHE A 180 -3.85 -9.49 8.59
N VAL A 181 -4.87 -9.08 7.82
CA VAL A 181 -6.24 -8.85 8.26
C VAL A 181 -7.19 -9.65 7.38
N ASP A 182 -8.06 -10.44 7.99
CA ASP A 182 -9.03 -11.23 7.26
C ASP A 182 -10.04 -10.32 6.55
N VAL A 183 -10.34 -10.60 5.28
CA VAL A 183 -11.28 -9.80 4.48
C VAL A 183 -12.49 -10.65 4.10
N VAL A 184 -13.60 -10.43 4.79
CA VAL A 184 -14.88 -11.06 4.51
C VAL A 184 -15.62 -10.25 3.44
N ARG A 185 -16.33 -10.95 2.54
CA ARG A 185 -17.20 -10.32 1.54
C ARG A 185 -18.65 -10.74 1.76
N CYS A 186 -19.54 -9.77 1.91
CA CYS A 186 -20.98 -9.96 2.03
C CYS A 186 -21.67 -9.31 0.82
N GLU A 187 -22.73 -9.93 0.28
CA GLU A 187 -23.47 -9.34 -0.85
C GLU A 187 -24.41 -8.22 -0.38
N THR A 188 -25.03 -8.39 0.79
CA THR A 188 -25.95 -7.43 1.40
C THR A 188 -25.55 -7.10 2.84
N TRP A 189 -26.15 -6.04 3.39
CA TRP A 189 -26.03 -5.71 4.82
C TRP A 189 -26.60 -6.82 5.72
N ASP A 190 -27.71 -7.44 5.29
CA ASP A 190 -28.34 -8.53 6.03
C ASP A 190 -27.42 -9.75 6.15
N ASP A 191 -26.65 -10.08 5.11
CA ASP A 191 -25.61 -11.13 5.17
C ASP A 191 -24.47 -10.75 6.13
N ALA A 192 -24.14 -9.46 6.22
CA ALA A 192 -23.08 -8.97 7.07
C ALA A 192 -23.42 -9.03 8.57
N MET A 193 -24.71 -8.99 8.95
CA MET A 193 -25.11 -9.00 10.36
C MET A 193 -24.64 -10.25 11.12
N GLY A 194 -24.53 -11.40 10.45
CA GLY A 194 -23.96 -12.62 11.05
C GLY A 194 -22.47 -12.51 11.39
N GLU A 195 -21.72 -11.68 10.68
CA GLU A 195 -20.30 -11.40 10.97
C GLU A 195 -20.10 -10.42 12.14
N LEU A 196 -21.17 -9.72 12.53
CA LEU A 196 -21.19 -8.66 13.55
C LEU A 196 -21.94 -9.07 14.83
N GLU A 197 -22.39 -10.33 14.92
CA GLU A 197 -22.99 -10.87 16.14
C GLU A 197 -22.01 -10.76 17.32
N GLY A 198 -22.49 -10.28 18.46
CA GLY A 198 -21.67 -10.02 19.64
C GLY A 198 -20.98 -8.64 19.67
N TYR A 199 -20.81 -7.94 18.55
CA TYR A 199 -20.13 -6.63 18.50
C TYR A 199 -21.08 -5.44 18.73
N TRP A 200 -20.56 -4.39 19.37
CA TRP A 200 -21.13 -3.05 19.45
C TRP A 200 -20.85 -2.30 18.14
N LYS A 201 -21.92 -1.99 17.40
CA LYS A 201 -21.92 -1.45 16.04
C LYS A 201 -21.98 0.08 16.12
N VAL A 202 -20.93 0.73 15.65
CA VAL A 202 -20.77 2.18 15.64
C VAL A 202 -20.89 2.67 14.20
N GLY A 203 -22.01 3.32 13.86
CA GLY A 203 -22.22 3.93 12.54
C GLY A 203 -21.57 5.30 12.45
N LEU A 204 -20.53 5.47 11.63
CA LEU A 204 -19.86 6.75 11.45
C LEU A 204 -20.55 7.60 10.37
N GLU A 205 -21.41 8.53 10.77
CA GLU A 205 -22.18 9.39 9.87
C GLU A 205 -22.55 10.74 10.52
N THR A 206 -22.62 11.81 9.72
CA THR A 206 -23.01 13.15 10.17
C THR A 206 -24.51 13.36 9.91
N VAL A 207 -25.33 13.04 10.91
CA VAL A 207 -26.80 13.18 10.90
C VAL A 207 -27.31 13.87 12.18
N GLU A 208 -28.51 14.44 12.11
CA GLU A 208 -29.18 14.99 13.28
C GLU A 208 -29.37 13.89 14.35
N GLY A 209 -28.88 14.17 15.56
CA GLY A 209 -28.90 13.22 16.68
C GLY A 209 -27.69 12.29 16.78
N ALA A 210 -26.70 12.39 15.88
CA ALA A 210 -25.42 11.70 16.06
C ALA A 210 -24.69 12.18 17.32
N VAL A 211 -24.02 11.26 18.02
CA VAL A 211 -23.20 11.57 19.20
C VAL A 211 -21.78 11.92 18.76
N GLY A 212 -21.18 12.95 19.34
CA GLY A 212 -19.79 13.28 19.08
C GLY A 212 -18.85 12.15 19.52
N LEU A 213 -17.87 11.79 18.70
CA LEU A 213 -16.92 10.69 18.94
C LEU A 213 -16.27 10.70 20.34
N TRP A 214 -16.09 11.89 20.92
CA TRP A 214 -15.48 12.03 22.23
C TRP A 214 -16.42 11.68 23.40
N ASP A 215 -17.73 11.68 23.17
CA ASP A 215 -18.77 11.42 24.17
C ASP A 215 -19.52 10.09 23.92
N ALA A 216 -19.39 9.51 22.73
CA ALA A 216 -20.05 8.27 22.30
C ALA A 216 -19.58 7.00 23.03
N GLU A 217 -20.51 6.03 23.16
CA GLU A 217 -20.19 4.67 23.57
C GLU A 217 -19.64 3.88 22.38
N LEU A 218 -18.46 3.27 22.55
CA LEU A 218 -17.71 2.65 21.45
C LEU A 218 -17.50 1.13 21.62
N SER A 219 -17.82 0.55 22.77
CA SER A 219 -17.63 -0.88 23.05
C SER A 219 -18.84 -1.55 23.70
N GLY A 220 -19.74 -0.81 24.34
CA GLY A 220 -20.87 -1.36 25.08
C GLY A 220 -20.43 -2.06 26.37
N ASP A 221 -20.89 -1.56 27.51
CA ASP A 221 -20.56 -2.16 28.81
C ASP A 221 -21.22 -3.54 28.99
N GLU A 222 -20.41 -4.53 29.36
CA GLU A 222 -20.88 -5.75 30.03
C GLU A 222 -20.38 -5.77 31.49
N GLU A 223 -21.21 -6.28 32.40
CA GLU A 223 -20.87 -6.49 33.81
C GLU A 223 -19.68 -7.47 33.93
N GLY A 224 -18.47 -6.93 34.00
CA GLY A 224 -17.24 -7.71 34.04
C GLY A 224 -16.00 -6.97 33.54
N GLY A 225 -16.16 -5.86 32.81
CA GLY A 225 -15.07 -4.95 32.46
C GLY A 225 -14.24 -5.34 31.23
N LEU A 226 -14.63 -6.39 30.51
CA LEU A 226 -14.38 -6.51 29.07
C LEU A 226 -15.71 -6.19 28.38
N GLY A 227 -15.84 -4.97 27.86
CA GLY A 227 -16.97 -4.60 27.01
C GLY A 227 -17.00 -5.42 25.71
N ARG A 228 -18.08 -5.29 24.96
CA ARG A 228 -18.23 -6.01 23.68
C ARG A 228 -17.17 -5.52 22.69
N GLY A 229 -16.85 -6.36 21.70
CA GLY A 229 -15.97 -5.95 20.60
C GLY A 229 -16.62 -4.82 19.79
N THR A 230 -15.85 -3.95 19.15
CA THR A 230 -16.41 -2.85 18.33
C THR A 230 -16.50 -3.25 16.86
N ALA A 231 -17.59 -2.88 16.19
CA ALA A 231 -17.74 -2.92 14.74
C ALA A 231 -17.94 -1.50 14.19
N ILE A 232 -16.91 -0.91 13.58
CA ILE A 232 -16.98 0.43 12.99
C ILE A 232 -17.59 0.33 11.59
N VAL A 233 -18.78 0.89 11.39
CA VAL A 233 -19.49 0.89 10.10
C VAL A 233 -19.21 2.19 9.35
N LEU A 234 -18.69 2.07 8.12
CA LEU A 234 -18.28 3.16 7.25
C LEU A 234 -19.08 3.11 5.94
N GLY A 235 -19.68 4.25 5.57
CA GLY A 235 -20.55 4.35 4.39
C GLY A 235 -19.88 4.78 3.09
N ASN A 236 -20.69 4.86 2.04
CA ASN A 236 -20.30 5.29 0.70
C ASN A 236 -19.85 6.75 0.66
N GLU A 237 -18.84 7.07 -0.15
CA GLU A 237 -18.22 8.42 -0.16
C GLU A 237 -19.11 9.57 -0.64
N VAL A 238 -20.31 9.28 -1.16
CA VAL A 238 -21.26 10.28 -1.66
C VAL A 238 -22.63 10.16 -1.02
N THR A 239 -23.10 8.94 -0.74
CA THR A 239 -24.44 8.70 -0.17
C THR A 239 -24.42 8.39 1.32
N GLY A 240 -23.24 8.31 1.95
CA GLY A 240 -23.12 7.98 3.36
C GLY A 240 -23.54 6.55 3.69
N ILE A 241 -23.89 6.34 4.96
CA ILE A 241 -24.57 5.16 5.48
C ILE A 241 -26.08 5.29 5.23
N THR A 242 -26.72 4.23 4.71
CA THR A 242 -28.17 4.30 4.43
C THR A 242 -29.00 4.29 5.73
N PRO A 243 -30.20 4.90 5.75
CA PRO A 243 -31.08 4.89 6.93
C PRO A 243 -31.44 3.48 7.44
N ARG A 244 -31.48 2.48 6.54
CA ARG A 244 -31.68 1.07 6.90
C ARG A 244 -30.54 0.56 7.79
N VAL A 245 -29.29 0.84 7.39
CA VAL A 245 -28.09 0.43 8.14
C VAL A 245 -27.96 1.22 9.44
N LEU A 246 -28.26 2.52 9.42
CA LEU A 246 -28.30 3.35 10.64
C LEU A 246 -29.37 2.90 11.65
N GLY A 247 -30.43 2.21 11.20
CA GLY A 247 -31.42 1.60 12.10
C GLY A 247 -30.94 0.31 12.79
N ASP A 248 -29.84 -0.29 12.31
CA ASP A 248 -29.30 -1.57 12.79
C ASP A 248 -27.96 -1.41 13.56
N VAL A 249 -27.45 -0.18 13.74
CA VAL A 249 -26.27 0.11 14.59
C VAL A 249 -26.70 0.43 16.03
N ASP A 250 -25.79 0.21 17.00
CA ASP A 250 -26.08 0.46 18.41
C ASP A 250 -25.83 1.94 18.81
N GLU A 251 -24.91 2.63 18.11
CA GLU A 251 -24.63 4.05 18.28
C GLU A 251 -24.33 4.73 16.93
N VAL A 252 -24.83 5.94 16.70
CA VAL A 252 -24.49 6.76 15.52
C VAL A 252 -23.55 7.88 15.95
N VAL A 253 -22.36 7.90 15.37
CA VAL A 253 -21.24 8.73 15.82
C VAL A 253 -20.79 9.67 14.72
N GLU A 254 -20.50 10.92 15.08
CA GLU A 254 -19.82 11.88 14.21
C GLU A 254 -18.46 12.32 14.76
N ILE A 255 -17.51 12.64 13.89
CA ILE A 255 -16.26 13.32 14.28
C ILE A 255 -16.55 14.83 14.28
N PRO A 256 -16.37 15.56 15.40
CA PRO A 256 -16.60 17.00 15.43
C PRO A 256 -15.74 17.76 14.41
N MET A 257 -16.40 18.57 13.58
CA MET A 257 -15.77 19.28 12.45
C MET A 257 -15.67 20.80 12.70
N GLU A 258 -14.59 21.23 13.34
CA GLU A 258 -14.30 22.64 13.68
C GLU A 258 -13.88 23.54 12.48
N GLY A 259 -14.14 23.11 11.24
CA GLY A 259 -13.66 23.77 10.03
C GLY A 259 -14.73 23.94 8.97
N GLY A 260 -14.40 24.64 7.87
CA GLY A 260 -15.30 24.86 6.73
C GLY A 260 -15.62 23.61 5.87
N LYS A 261 -15.36 22.41 6.38
CA LYS A 261 -15.70 21.12 5.75
C LYS A 261 -16.53 20.31 6.75
N ASN A 262 -17.62 19.75 6.26
CA ASN A 262 -18.59 18.98 7.05
C ASN A 262 -18.27 17.47 7.14
N SER A 263 -17.18 17.00 6.52
CA SER A 263 -16.78 15.60 6.59
C SER A 263 -15.28 15.40 6.32
N LEU A 264 -14.77 14.23 6.71
CA LEU A 264 -13.45 13.72 6.38
C LEU A 264 -13.54 12.67 5.25
N ASN A 265 -12.40 12.36 4.62
CA ASN A 265 -12.32 11.17 3.77
C ASN A 265 -12.59 9.92 4.63
N VAL A 266 -13.41 8.98 4.12
CA VAL A 266 -13.83 7.77 4.85
C VAL A 266 -12.67 6.95 5.43
N ALA A 267 -11.51 6.89 4.76
CA ALA A 267 -10.34 6.18 5.30
C ALA A 267 -9.65 6.94 6.45
N ALA A 268 -9.61 8.26 6.38
CA ALA A 268 -9.12 9.09 7.48
C ALA A 268 -10.10 9.06 8.67
N ALA A 269 -11.40 9.13 8.41
CA ALA A 269 -12.46 9.05 9.41
C ALA A 269 -12.41 7.70 10.16
N GLY A 270 -12.37 6.59 9.41
CA GLY A 270 -12.21 5.25 9.98
C GLY A 270 -10.93 5.08 10.80
N ALA A 271 -9.82 5.70 10.39
CA ALA A 271 -8.57 5.70 11.17
C ALA A 271 -8.69 6.46 12.50
N VAL A 272 -9.35 7.62 12.52
CA VAL A 272 -9.58 8.38 13.75
C VAL A 272 -10.43 7.57 14.74
N VAL A 273 -11.54 6.99 14.29
CA VAL A 273 -12.42 6.17 15.16
C VAL A 273 -11.70 4.89 15.62
N ALA A 274 -10.99 4.19 14.75
CA ALA A 274 -10.28 2.95 15.11
C ALA A 274 -9.21 3.17 16.21
N TYR A 275 -8.43 4.24 16.12
CA TYR A 275 -7.47 4.57 17.17
C TYR A 275 -8.14 5.06 18.47
N GLU A 276 -9.30 5.72 18.39
CA GLU A 276 -10.06 6.12 19.59
C GLU A 276 -10.69 4.92 20.31
N VAL A 277 -11.25 3.95 19.58
CA VAL A 277 -11.68 2.65 20.13
C VAL A 277 -10.53 2.01 20.90
N LEU A 278 -9.37 1.86 20.26
CA LEU A 278 -8.16 1.29 20.86
C LEU A 278 -7.68 2.04 22.11
N ARG A 279 -7.90 3.36 22.17
CA ARG A 279 -7.56 4.21 23.33
C ARG A 279 -8.52 3.98 24.50
N ARG A 280 -9.84 3.93 24.26
CA ARG A 280 -10.87 3.77 25.32
C ARG A 280 -10.86 2.37 25.92
N THR A 281 -10.91 1.37 25.05
CA THR A 281 -10.98 -0.06 25.41
C THR A 281 -9.68 -0.61 26.03
N LYS A 282 -8.61 0.19 26.10
CA LYS A 282 -7.27 -0.19 26.55
C LYS A 282 -6.66 -1.36 25.77
N LEU A 283 -7.15 -1.61 24.55
CA LEU A 283 -6.64 -2.62 23.62
C LEU A 283 -5.22 -2.30 23.12
N LEU A 284 -4.76 -1.05 23.29
CA LEU A 284 -3.34 -0.68 23.21
C LEU A 284 -2.51 -1.33 24.34
N ARG A 285 -2.16 -2.60 24.15
CA ARG A 285 -1.14 -3.31 24.94
C ARG A 285 0.20 -2.59 24.74
N ARG A 286 0.74 -2.00 25.81
CA ARG A 286 2.06 -1.35 25.86
C ARG A 286 3.18 -2.36 26.03
#